data_AF-A0A378WU92-F1
#
_entry.id   AF-A0A378WU92-F1
#
_cell.length_a   1.000
_cell.length_b   1.000
_cell.length_c   1.000
_cell.angle_alpha   90.00
_cell.angle_beta   90.00
_cell.angle_gamma   90.00
#
_symmetry.space_group_name_H-M   'P 1'
#
loop_
_entity.id
_entity.type
_entity.pdbx_description
1 polymer ?
#
loop_
_entity_poly.entity_id
_entity_poly.type
_entity_poly.pdbx_seq_one_letter_code
_entity_poly.pdbx_strand_id
1 'polypeptide(L)'
;MSNQAQYLHWARDVLRIEAESLNEISAELDHHFVQAAEAVLQCEGRVVIMGMGKSGHIGRKMAATMASTGTPAFFVHPAEAAHGDLGMIVDGDVVLAISNSGESDEITAIIPVLKRKNITLICITAKPRSTMARHADIHITASVSHEACPLGLAPTSSTTAVMALGDALAVVLLKAREFTPDDFALSHPAGSLGKRLLLRVSDIMHSGESLPAVTDGTLLKDAIVRMSEKGLGMLAVTDEEGRLKGVFTDGDLRRLFQQRDNFAGLTVNDIMHANPKTIAADKLATEALKHMQQNHINGLLVVKEDDVLVGALNMHDLLKARIV
;
A
#
# COMPACT_ATOMS: atom_id res chain seq x y z
N MET A 1 34.91 -2.81 25.98
CA MET A 1 34.90 -1.81 24.89
C MET A 1 35.43 -2.37 23.56
N SER A 2 36.42 -3.28 23.50
CA SER A 2 36.92 -3.82 22.21
C SER A 2 35.91 -4.72 21.45
N ASN A 3 35.10 -5.53 22.15
CA ASN A 3 34.16 -6.44 21.47
C ASN A 3 33.00 -5.72 20.76
N GLN A 4 32.55 -4.57 21.28
CA GLN A 4 31.44 -3.83 20.65
C GLN A 4 31.86 -3.19 19.32
N ALA A 5 33.06 -2.60 19.26
CA ALA A 5 33.61 -2.05 18.03
C ALA A 5 33.83 -3.14 16.97
N GLN A 6 34.26 -4.34 17.40
CA GLN A 6 34.47 -5.49 16.53
C GLN A 6 33.17 -6.05 15.97
N TYR A 7 32.11 -6.18 16.77
CA TYR A 7 30.80 -6.64 16.29
C TYR A 7 30.19 -5.66 15.28
N LEU A 8 30.34 -4.36 15.52
CA LEU A 8 29.90 -3.32 14.57
C LEU A 8 30.69 -3.37 13.26
N HIS A 9 32.00 -3.64 13.33
CA HIS A 9 32.82 -3.82 12.14
C HIS A 9 32.35 -5.04 11.32
N TRP A 10 32.15 -6.20 11.94
CA TRP A 10 31.66 -7.40 11.26
C TRP A 10 30.27 -7.19 10.64
N ALA A 11 29.35 -6.54 11.35
CA ALA A 11 28.03 -6.24 10.80
C ALA A 11 28.12 -5.31 9.58
N ARG A 12 28.99 -4.29 9.61
CA ARG A 12 29.23 -3.41 8.46
C ARG A 12 29.84 -4.17 7.28
N ASP A 13 30.76 -5.09 7.54
CA ASP A 13 31.38 -5.89 6.49
C ASP A 13 30.36 -6.81 5.81
N VAL A 14 29.49 -7.47 6.58
CA VAL A 14 28.39 -8.27 6.03
C VAL A 14 27.52 -7.44 5.10
N LEU A 15 27.05 -6.28 5.58
CA LEU A 15 26.20 -5.39 4.78
C LEU A 15 26.91 -4.86 3.53
N ARG A 16 28.22 -4.58 3.62
CA ARG A 16 29.02 -4.17 2.46
C ARG A 16 29.11 -5.28 1.42
N ILE A 17 29.39 -6.51 1.82
CA ILE A 17 29.48 -7.68 0.91
C ILE A 17 28.12 -7.94 0.23
N GLU A 18 27.02 -7.85 0.97
CA GLU A 18 25.69 -7.98 0.38
C GLU A 18 25.39 -6.86 -0.62
N ALA A 19 25.77 -5.61 -0.31
CA ALA A 19 25.62 -4.48 -1.23
C ALA A 19 26.47 -4.64 -2.51
N GLU A 20 27.70 -5.15 -2.40
CA GLU A 20 28.54 -5.50 -3.54
C GLU A 20 27.87 -6.53 -4.44
N SER A 21 27.25 -7.55 -3.84
CA SER A 21 26.52 -8.59 -4.57
C SER A 21 25.31 -8.05 -5.33
N LEU A 22 24.65 -7.00 -4.83
CA LEU A 22 23.57 -6.32 -5.56
C LEU A 22 24.07 -5.60 -6.82
N ASN A 23 25.27 -5.01 -6.74
CA ASN A 23 25.89 -4.36 -7.90
C ASN A 23 26.30 -5.40 -8.96
N GLU A 24 26.80 -6.57 -8.53
CA GLU A 24 27.13 -7.69 -9.42
C GLU A 24 25.89 -8.15 -10.19
N ILE A 25 24.79 -8.47 -9.49
CA ILE A 25 23.54 -8.88 -10.15
C ILE A 25 23.02 -7.81 -11.11
N SER A 26 23.03 -6.54 -10.70
CA SER A 26 22.57 -5.44 -11.55
C SER A 26 23.37 -5.35 -12.86
N ALA A 27 24.69 -5.58 -12.80
CA ALA A 27 25.56 -5.56 -13.97
C ALA A 27 25.39 -6.78 -14.89
N GLU A 28 24.94 -7.92 -14.35
CA GLU A 28 24.69 -9.15 -15.10
C GLU A 28 23.30 -9.23 -15.75
N LEU A 29 22.40 -8.27 -15.49
CA LEU A 29 21.08 -8.24 -16.11
C LEU A 29 21.19 -8.11 -17.62
N ASP A 30 20.56 -9.04 -18.32
CA ASP A 30 20.60 -9.15 -19.78
C ASP A 30 19.21 -9.39 -20.37
N HIS A 31 19.18 -9.78 -21.65
CA HIS A 31 17.95 -10.08 -22.37
C HIS A 31 17.09 -11.21 -21.74
N HIS A 32 17.66 -12.14 -20.98
CA HIS A 32 16.88 -13.20 -20.33
C HIS A 32 15.98 -12.63 -19.22
N PHE A 33 16.44 -11.59 -18.52
CA PHE A 33 15.59 -10.88 -17.56
C PHE A 33 14.39 -10.22 -18.27
N VAL A 34 14.62 -9.61 -19.44
CA VAL A 34 13.55 -9.01 -20.24
C VAL A 34 12.55 -10.08 -20.69
N GLN A 35 13.02 -11.22 -21.21
CA GLN A 35 12.18 -12.34 -21.60
C GLN A 35 11.35 -12.88 -20.43
N ALA A 36 11.92 -12.97 -19.23
CA ALA A 36 11.19 -13.38 -18.04
C ALA A 36 10.07 -12.39 -17.70
N ALA A 37 10.34 -11.09 -17.78
CA ALA A 37 9.32 -10.06 -17.56
C ALA A 37 8.20 -10.14 -18.62
N GLU A 38 8.54 -10.30 -19.90
CA GLU A 38 7.58 -10.46 -20.99
C GLU A 38 6.72 -11.72 -20.81
N ALA A 39 7.32 -12.86 -20.47
CA ALA A 39 6.60 -14.10 -20.20
C ALA A 39 5.59 -13.94 -19.04
N VAL A 40 5.97 -13.20 -17.99
CA VAL A 40 5.07 -12.91 -16.87
C VAL A 40 3.99 -11.88 -17.24
N LEU A 41 4.28 -10.91 -18.12
CA LEU A 41 3.27 -9.98 -18.62
C LEU A 41 2.22 -10.68 -19.50
N GLN A 42 2.65 -11.68 -20.28
CA GLN A 42 1.79 -12.49 -21.14
C GLN A 42 1.12 -13.66 -20.41
N CYS A 43 1.42 -13.86 -19.13
CA CYS A 43 0.83 -14.91 -18.31
C CYS A 43 -0.68 -14.69 -18.16
N GLU A 44 -1.49 -15.60 -18.71
CA GLU A 44 -2.96 -15.60 -18.60
C GLU A 44 -3.45 -16.21 -17.28
N GLY A 45 -2.64 -17.10 -16.69
CA GLY A 45 -2.88 -17.69 -15.38
C GLY A 45 -2.23 -16.89 -14.26
N ARG A 46 -1.38 -17.56 -13.48
CA ARG A 46 -0.68 -17.01 -12.32
C ARG A 46 0.81 -17.35 -12.37
N VAL A 47 1.61 -16.55 -11.68
CA VAL A 47 3.02 -16.85 -11.45
C VAL A 47 3.15 -17.77 -10.24
N VAL A 48 3.57 -19.01 -10.48
CA VAL A 48 3.83 -20.00 -9.44
C VAL A 48 5.31 -19.97 -9.08
N ILE A 49 5.62 -19.50 -7.87
CA ILE A 49 6.99 -19.39 -7.40
C ILE A 49 7.33 -20.57 -6.50
N MET A 50 8.52 -21.14 -6.67
CA MET A 50 8.95 -22.30 -5.88
C MET A 50 10.46 -22.28 -5.58
N GLY A 51 10.84 -22.89 -4.47
CA GLY A 51 12.23 -22.98 -4.03
C GLY A 51 12.36 -23.77 -2.73
N MET A 52 13.54 -24.31 -2.46
CA MET A 52 13.83 -25.05 -1.23
C MET A 52 14.57 -24.20 -0.19
N GLY A 53 14.34 -24.47 1.09
CA GLY A 53 15.03 -23.82 2.20
C GLY A 53 14.99 -22.28 2.13
N LYS A 54 16.16 -21.63 2.23
CA LYS A 54 16.26 -20.17 2.16
C LYS A 54 15.76 -19.60 0.83
N SER A 55 16.03 -20.28 -0.30
CA SER A 55 15.47 -19.89 -1.60
C SER A 55 13.94 -19.96 -1.60
N GLY A 56 13.36 -20.93 -0.91
CA GLY A 56 11.91 -21.02 -0.70
C GLY A 56 11.34 -19.84 0.10
N HIS A 57 12.02 -19.41 1.17
CA HIS A 57 11.61 -18.22 1.93
C HIS A 57 11.65 -16.94 1.08
N ILE A 58 12.69 -16.76 0.27
CA ILE A 58 12.76 -15.64 -0.68
C ILE A 58 11.66 -15.76 -1.73
N GLY A 59 11.39 -16.95 -2.25
CA GLY A 59 10.28 -17.22 -3.17
C GLY A 59 8.91 -16.83 -2.60
N ARG A 60 8.66 -17.10 -1.31
CA ARG A 60 7.41 -16.65 -0.63
C ARG A 60 7.31 -15.13 -0.59
N LYS A 61 8.40 -14.42 -0.24
CA LYS A 61 8.43 -12.96 -0.24
C LYS A 61 8.19 -12.41 -1.65
N MET A 62 8.84 -13.00 -2.65
CA MET A 62 8.67 -12.63 -4.06
C MET A 62 7.22 -12.79 -4.51
N ALA A 63 6.58 -13.92 -4.19
CA ALA A 63 5.18 -14.18 -4.54
C ALA A 63 4.24 -13.15 -3.89
N ALA A 64 4.45 -12.85 -2.61
CA ALA A 64 3.69 -11.83 -1.90
C ALA A 64 3.88 -10.43 -2.51
N THR A 65 5.10 -10.10 -2.94
CA THR A 65 5.42 -8.81 -3.58
C THR A 65 4.77 -8.69 -4.95
N MET A 66 4.81 -9.74 -5.77
CA MET A 66 4.15 -9.75 -7.07
C MET A 66 2.62 -9.62 -6.93
N ALA A 67 2.02 -10.39 -6.02
CA ALA A 67 0.59 -10.34 -5.77
C ALA A 67 0.14 -8.95 -5.28
N SER A 68 0.93 -8.30 -4.44
CA SER A 68 0.64 -6.96 -3.91
C SER A 68 0.87 -5.82 -4.92
N THR A 69 1.51 -6.12 -6.05
CA THR A 69 1.87 -5.17 -7.11
C THR A 69 1.19 -5.48 -8.45
N GLY A 70 0.07 -6.21 -8.41
CA GLY A 70 -0.80 -6.43 -9.58
C GLY A 70 -0.43 -7.61 -10.47
N THR A 71 0.50 -8.47 -10.04
CA THR A 71 0.84 -9.72 -10.73
C THR A 71 0.36 -10.91 -9.88
N PRO A 72 -0.75 -11.59 -10.25
CA PRO A 72 -1.26 -12.72 -9.48
C PRO A 72 -0.19 -13.81 -9.32
N ALA A 73 0.27 -14.02 -8.09
CA ALA A 73 1.35 -14.93 -7.79
C ALA A 73 1.15 -15.64 -6.45
N PHE A 74 1.64 -16.86 -6.35
CA PHE A 74 1.63 -17.62 -5.09
C PHE A 74 2.82 -18.58 -5.02
N PHE A 75 3.12 -19.04 -3.82
CA PHE A 75 4.23 -19.95 -3.58
C PHE A 75 3.76 -21.40 -3.48
N VAL A 76 4.46 -22.32 -4.13
CA VAL A 76 4.30 -23.77 -3.99
C VAL A 76 5.62 -24.36 -3.50
N HIS A 77 5.57 -25.20 -2.48
CA HIS A 77 6.76 -25.87 -1.98
C HIS A 77 7.12 -27.06 -2.90
N PRO A 78 8.35 -27.17 -3.45
CA PRO A 78 8.69 -28.23 -4.40
C PRO A 78 8.43 -29.66 -3.91
N ALA A 79 8.73 -29.94 -2.64
CA ALA A 79 8.49 -31.26 -2.05
C ALA A 79 6.98 -31.62 -2.00
N GLU A 80 6.11 -30.66 -1.70
CA GLU A 80 4.66 -30.89 -1.70
C GLU A 80 4.12 -30.99 -3.13
N ALA A 81 4.70 -30.24 -4.07
CA ALA A 81 4.35 -30.34 -5.49
C ALA A 81 4.56 -31.76 -6.01
N ALA A 82 5.72 -32.36 -5.71
CA ALA A 82 6.01 -33.75 -6.07
C ALA A 82 5.05 -34.77 -5.43
N HIS A 83 4.29 -34.36 -4.40
CA HIS A 83 3.38 -35.21 -3.62
C HIS A 83 1.89 -34.82 -3.76
N GLY A 84 1.53 -34.00 -4.75
CA GLY A 84 0.12 -33.73 -5.10
C GLY A 84 -0.18 -32.26 -5.43
N ASP A 85 0.57 -31.32 -4.86
CA ASP A 85 0.33 -29.89 -5.06
C ASP A 85 0.70 -29.43 -6.48
N LEU A 86 1.30 -30.28 -7.31
CA LEU A 86 1.47 -30.00 -8.73
C LEU A 86 0.13 -29.78 -9.45
N GLY A 87 -0.98 -30.27 -8.89
CA GLY A 87 -2.34 -29.96 -9.35
C GLY A 87 -2.74 -28.48 -9.19
N MET A 88 -2.02 -27.70 -8.38
CA MET A 88 -2.23 -26.26 -8.26
C MET A 88 -1.74 -25.49 -9.49
N ILE A 89 -0.87 -26.11 -10.29
CA ILE A 89 -0.28 -25.54 -11.51
C ILE A 89 -1.12 -25.98 -12.70
N VAL A 90 -1.75 -25.00 -13.35
CA VAL A 90 -2.69 -25.20 -14.44
C VAL A 90 -2.21 -24.52 -15.72
N ASP A 91 -2.86 -24.86 -16.82
CA ASP A 91 -2.52 -24.31 -18.14
C ASP A 91 -2.63 -22.77 -18.12
N GLY A 92 -1.66 -22.09 -18.74
CA GLY A 92 -1.55 -20.63 -18.73
C GLY A 92 -0.78 -20.05 -17.52
N ASP A 93 -0.47 -20.85 -16.50
CA ASP A 93 0.45 -20.43 -15.42
C ASP A 93 1.90 -20.36 -15.94
N VAL A 94 2.72 -19.54 -15.28
CA VAL A 94 4.19 -19.49 -15.46
C VAL A 94 4.84 -19.95 -14.16
N VAL A 95 5.83 -20.85 -14.24
CA VAL A 95 6.59 -21.29 -13.07
C VAL A 95 7.92 -20.54 -12.98
N LEU A 96 8.20 -19.95 -11.82
CA LEU A 96 9.49 -19.37 -11.47
C LEU A 96 10.14 -20.20 -10.35
N ALA A 97 11.16 -20.97 -10.71
CA ALA A 97 11.88 -21.86 -9.81
C ALA A 97 13.22 -21.27 -9.37
N ILE A 98 13.47 -21.25 -8.06
CA ILE A 98 14.66 -20.63 -7.46
C ILE A 98 15.53 -21.71 -6.81
N SER A 99 16.78 -21.81 -7.26
CA SER A 99 17.80 -22.64 -6.62
C SER A 99 19.19 -22.11 -6.91
N ASN A 100 19.95 -21.75 -5.87
CA ASN A 100 21.30 -21.25 -6.04
C ASN A 100 22.21 -22.26 -6.77
N SER A 101 22.13 -23.55 -6.39
CA SER A 101 22.90 -24.61 -7.05
C SER A 101 22.37 -24.96 -8.43
N GLY A 102 21.06 -24.82 -8.66
CA GLY A 102 20.36 -25.33 -9.83
C GLY A 102 20.22 -26.86 -9.87
N GLU A 103 20.48 -27.52 -8.74
CA GLU A 103 20.53 -28.99 -8.59
C GLU A 103 19.66 -29.49 -7.41
N SER A 104 18.56 -28.79 -7.08
CA SER A 104 17.65 -29.28 -6.02
C SER A 104 16.84 -30.45 -6.55
N ASP A 105 16.97 -31.61 -5.90
CA ASP A 105 16.29 -32.85 -6.29
C ASP A 105 14.77 -32.68 -6.35
N GLU A 106 14.19 -31.93 -5.41
CA GLU A 106 12.75 -31.69 -5.35
C GLU A 106 12.24 -30.89 -6.56
N ILE A 107 13.03 -29.91 -7.02
CA ILE A 107 12.68 -29.11 -8.19
C ILE A 107 12.95 -29.90 -9.48
N THR A 108 14.12 -30.54 -9.59
CA THR A 108 14.49 -31.29 -10.80
C THR A 108 13.54 -32.46 -11.05
N ALA A 109 13.01 -33.09 -10.00
CA ALA A 109 12.03 -34.18 -10.10
C ALA A 109 10.72 -33.76 -10.79
N ILE A 110 10.27 -32.50 -10.66
CA ILE A 110 9.00 -32.03 -11.21
C ILE A 110 9.12 -31.39 -12.61
N ILE A 111 10.32 -31.00 -13.04
CA ILE A 111 10.58 -30.38 -14.36
C ILE A 111 9.97 -31.19 -15.53
N PRO A 112 10.12 -32.53 -15.62
CA PRO A 112 9.57 -33.29 -16.73
C PRO A 112 8.05 -33.16 -16.84
N VAL A 113 7.34 -33.03 -15.71
CA VAL A 113 5.89 -32.89 -15.70
C VAL A 113 5.46 -31.47 -16.08
N LEU A 114 6.18 -30.45 -15.61
CA LEU A 114 5.96 -29.05 -16.04
C LEU A 114 6.09 -28.91 -17.56
N LYS A 115 7.12 -29.51 -18.16
CA LYS A 115 7.31 -29.50 -19.62
C LYS A 115 6.20 -30.23 -20.36
N ARG A 116 5.72 -31.38 -19.86
CA ARG A 116 4.59 -32.10 -20.48
C ARG A 116 3.29 -31.30 -20.45
N LYS A 117 3.11 -30.45 -19.44
CA LYS A 117 1.99 -29.52 -19.32
C LYS A 117 2.18 -28.23 -20.15
N ASN A 118 3.29 -28.09 -20.88
CA ASN A 118 3.66 -26.88 -21.62
C ASN A 118 3.64 -25.62 -20.75
N ILE A 119 4.03 -25.76 -19.47
CA ILE A 119 4.16 -24.62 -18.55
C ILE A 119 5.50 -23.96 -18.81
N THR A 120 5.48 -22.65 -19.07
CA THR A 120 6.71 -21.84 -19.19
C THR A 120 7.50 -21.88 -17.89
N LEU A 121 8.73 -22.35 -17.96
CA LEU A 121 9.63 -22.51 -16.82
C LEU A 121 10.75 -21.46 -16.85
N ILE A 122 10.70 -20.54 -15.89
CA ILE A 122 11.75 -19.58 -15.58
C ILE A 122 12.58 -20.15 -14.42
N CYS A 123 13.89 -20.25 -14.57
CA CYS A 123 14.79 -20.66 -13.49
C CYS A 123 15.72 -19.52 -13.08
N ILE A 124 15.86 -19.30 -11.77
CA ILE A 124 16.88 -18.41 -11.19
C ILE A 124 17.94 -19.27 -10.49
N THR A 125 19.16 -19.25 -11.01
CA THR A 125 20.28 -20.05 -10.46
C THR A 125 21.61 -19.31 -10.61
N ALA A 126 22.59 -19.60 -9.75
CA ALA A 126 23.95 -19.05 -9.88
C ALA A 126 24.80 -19.79 -10.94
N LYS A 127 24.36 -20.95 -11.41
CA LYS A 127 25.15 -21.84 -12.27
C LYS A 127 24.45 -22.03 -13.62
N PRO A 128 24.90 -21.34 -14.69
CA PRO A 128 24.27 -21.43 -16.03
C PRO A 128 24.32 -22.82 -16.67
N ARG A 129 25.19 -23.70 -16.15
CA ARG A 129 25.32 -25.09 -16.64
C ARG A 129 24.58 -26.12 -15.78
N SER A 130 23.83 -25.68 -14.76
CA SER A 130 23.08 -26.55 -13.88
C SER A 130 21.92 -27.26 -14.59
N THR A 131 21.42 -28.34 -14.00
CA THR A 131 20.26 -29.08 -14.51
C THR A 131 19.05 -28.17 -14.69
N MET A 132 18.71 -27.35 -13.69
CA MET A 132 17.61 -26.39 -13.78
C MET A 132 17.82 -25.36 -14.90
N ALA A 133 19.02 -24.79 -15.03
CA ALA A 133 19.30 -23.81 -16.08
C ALA A 133 19.15 -24.40 -17.49
N ARG A 134 19.65 -25.63 -17.71
CA ARG A 134 19.56 -26.32 -19.00
C ARG A 134 18.12 -26.68 -19.40
N HIS A 135 17.26 -26.92 -18.42
CA HIS A 135 15.87 -27.30 -18.67
C HIS A 135 14.90 -26.12 -18.60
N ALA A 136 15.32 -24.95 -18.16
CA ALA A 136 14.50 -23.75 -18.20
C ALA A 136 14.18 -23.36 -19.65
N ASP A 137 13.02 -22.76 -19.85
CA ASP A 137 12.74 -22.03 -21.09
C ASP A 137 13.43 -20.66 -21.05
N ILE A 138 13.52 -20.06 -19.86
CA ILE A 138 14.24 -18.81 -19.58
C ILE A 138 15.10 -19.00 -18.33
N HIS A 139 16.41 -18.77 -18.44
CA HIS A 139 17.33 -18.84 -17.30
C HIS A 139 17.85 -17.44 -16.94
N ILE A 140 17.61 -17.03 -15.69
CA ILE A 140 18.25 -15.83 -15.13
C ILE A 140 19.42 -16.27 -14.26
N THR A 141 20.60 -15.76 -14.58
CA THR A 141 21.79 -15.98 -13.75
C THR A 141 21.73 -15.05 -12.55
N ALA A 142 21.88 -15.62 -11.36
CA ALA A 142 22.00 -14.90 -10.10
C ALA A 142 23.24 -15.38 -9.35
N SER A 143 24.42 -15.09 -9.90
CA SER A 143 25.70 -15.46 -9.30
C SER A 143 26.21 -14.33 -8.42
N VAL A 144 26.72 -14.68 -7.23
CA VAL A 144 27.38 -13.72 -6.34
C VAL A 144 28.79 -14.22 -6.07
N SER A 145 29.76 -13.30 -6.05
CA SER A 145 31.16 -13.65 -5.92
C SER A 145 31.51 -14.17 -4.52
N HIS A 146 30.87 -13.63 -3.48
CA HIS A 146 31.17 -13.96 -2.10
C HIS A 146 29.93 -14.00 -1.21
N GLU A 147 29.84 -15.04 -0.38
CA GLU A 147 28.93 -15.05 0.76
C GLU A 147 29.53 -14.24 1.91
N ALA A 148 28.71 -13.43 2.58
CA ALA A 148 29.10 -12.72 3.79
C ALA A 148 29.35 -13.67 4.98
N CYS A 149 28.84 -14.91 4.92
CA CYS A 149 29.19 -15.95 5.86
C CYS A 149 30.69 -16.29 5.75
N PRO A 150 31.49 -16.19 6.82
CA PRO A 150 32.93 -16.44 6.76
C PRO A 150 33.30 -17.89 6.42
N LEU A 151 32.36 -18.82 6.61
CA LEU A 151 32.53 -20.23 6.23
C LEU A 151 32.05 -20.52 4.81
N GLY A 152 31.38 -19.58 4.14
CA GLY A 152 30.75 -19.77 2.84
C GLY A 152 29.61 -20.80 2.82
N LEU A 153 29.16 -21.26 3.99
CA LEU A 153 28.17 -22.35 4.11
C LEU A 153 26.73 -21.84 4.13
N ALA A 154 26.50 -20.70 4.79
CA ALA A 154 25.18 -20.14 4.93
C ALA A 154 24.92 -19.15 3.80
N PRO A 155 23.85 -19.33 3.01
CA PRO A 155 23.43 -18.30 2.05
C PRO A 155 23.08 -17.02 2.80
N THR A 156 23.69 -15.93 2.36
CA THR A 156 23.59 -14.55 2.87
C THR A 156 23.43 -13.62 1.67
N SER A 157 24.53 -13.30 1.00
CA SER A 157 24.60 -12.53 -0.24
C SER A 157 23.70 -13.09 -1.32
N SER A 158 23.74 -14.40 -1.60
CA SER A 158 22.92 -15.00 -2.66
C SER A 158 21.42 -14.85 -2.39
N THR A 159 20.99 -14.99 -1.14
CA THR A 159 19.58 -14.81 -0.77
C THR A 159 19.13 -13.35 -0.86
N THR A 160 19.97 -12.41 -0.42
CA THR A 160 19.69 -10.97 -0.54
C THR A 160 19.63 -10.56 -2.01
N ALA A 161 20.56 -11.04 -2.82
CA ALA A 161 20.62 -10.77 -4.25
C ALA A 161 19.40 -11.27 -5.01
N VAL A 162 18.97 -12.52 -4.78
CA VAL A 162 17.75 -13.07 -5.40
C VAL A 162 16.48 -12.36 -4.91
N MET A 163 16.43 -11.93 -3.65
CA MET A 163 15.31 -11.14 -3.13
C MET A 163 15.20 -9.80 -3.86
N ALA A 164 16.32 -9.07 -4.00
CA ALA A 164 16.36 -7.81 -4.73
C ALA A 164 16.05 -7.98 -6.22
N LEU A 165 16.52 -9.06 -6.85
CA LEU A 165 16.17 -9.42 -8.23
C LEU A 165 14.66 -9.67 -8.40
N GLY A 166 14.04 -10.35 -7.45
CA GLY A 166 12.59 -10.53 -7.42
C GLY A 166 11.82 -9.22 -7.30
N ASP A 167 12.32 -8.30 -6.47
CA ASP A 167 11.74 -6.96 -6.32
C ASP A 167 11.91 -6.14 -7.59
N ALA A 168 13.06 -6.23 -8.26
CA ALA A 168 13.29 -5.60 -9.55
C ALA A 168 12.30 -6.10 -10.61
N LEU A 169 12.09 -7.42 -10.69
CA LEU A 169 11.10 -8.02 -11.60
C LEU A 169 9.69 -7.53 -11.28
N ALA A 170 9.27 -7.56 -10.01
CA ALA A 170 7.95 -7.08 -9.60
C ALA A 170 7.74 -5.59 -9.93
N VAL A 171 8.74 -4.74 -9.71
CA VAL A 171 8.66 -3.29 -10.00
C VAL A 171 8.63 -3.03 -11.52
N VAL A 172 9.37 -3.80 -12.32
CA VAL A 172 9.30 -3.70 -13.78
C VAL A 172 7.91 -4.08 -14.28
N LEU A 173 7.33 -5.18 -13.76
CA LEU A 173 5.97 -5.61 -14.09
C LEU A 173 4.92 -4.57 -13.67
N LEU A 174 5.03 -4.03 -12.46
CA LEU A 174 4.18 -2.95 -11.95
C LEU A 174 4.18 -1.75 -12.91
N LYS A 175 5.37 -1.30 -13.33
CA LYS A 175 5.53 -0.17 -14.26
C LYS A 175 4.96 -0.49 -15.64
N ALA A 176 5.23 -1.68 -16.17
CA ALA A 176 4.75 -2.09 -17.49
C ALA A 176 3.22 -2.23 -17.55
N ARG A 177 2.57 -2.54 -16.42
CA ARG A 177 1.10 -2.59 -16.28
C ARG A 177 0.46 -1.24 -15.96
N GLU A 178 1.25 -0.16 -15.84
CA GLU A 178 0.80 1.17 -15.39
C GLU A 178 0.00 1.12 -14.07
N PHE A 179 0.39 0.21 -13.18
CA PHE A 179 -0.32 -0.07 -11.93
C PHE A 179 -0.41 1.17 -11.04
N THR A 180 -1.63 1.49 -10.59
CA THR A 180 -1.93 2.75 -9.91
C THR A 180 -1.94 2.60 -8.39
N PRO A 181 -1.87 3.71 -7.63
CA PRO A 181 -2.12 3.68 -6.20
C PRO A 181 -3.50 3.09 -5.83
N ASP A 182 -4.52 3.30 -6.67
CA ASP A 182 -5.86 2.79 -6.42
C ASP A 182 -5.90 1.25 -6.55
N ASP A 183 -5.19 0.69 -7.54
CA ASP A 183 -5.01 -0.77 -7.67
C ASP A 183 -4.28 -1.36 -6.46
N PHE A 184 -3.26 -0.64 -5.96
CA PHE A 184 -2.56 -1.01 -4.74
C PHE A 184 -3.50 -1.06 -3.54
N ALA A 185 -4.38 -0.05 -3.44
CA ALA A 185 -5.31 0.07 -2.33
C ALA A 185 -6.36 -1.05 -2.33
N LEU A 186 -6.85 -1.46 -3.51
CA LEU A 186 -7.75 -2.61 -3.67
C LEU A 186 -7.09 -3.92 -3.23
N SER A 187 -5.78 -4.05 -3.39
CA SER A 187 -5.01 -5.20 -2.91
C SER A 187 -4.70 -5.15 -1.41
N HIS A 188 -4.93 -4.00 -0.74
CA HIS A 188 -4.65 -3.76 0.68
C HIS A 188 -5.75 -2.99 1.42
N PRO A 189 -7.02 -3.43 1.37
CA PRO A 189 -8.16 -2.62 1.82
C PRO A 189 -8.12 -2.30 3.32
N ALA A 190 -7.55 -3.19 4.13
CA ALA A 190 -7.45 -3.00 5.58
C ALA A 190 -6.19 -2.23 6.02
N GLY A 191 -5.21 -2.05 5.13
CA GLY A 191 -3.94 -1.39 5.42
C GLY A 191 -4.10 0.12 5.58
N SER A 192 -3.20 0.75 6.32
CA SER A 192 -3.17 2.21 6.48
C SER A 192 -3.05 2.92 5.12
N LEU A 193 -2.30 2.34 4.17
CA LEU A 193 -2.16 2.89 2.83
C LEU A 193 -3.44 2.75 2.00
N GLY A 194 -4.09 1.58 2.01
CA GLY A 194 -5.36 1.38 1.30
C GLY A 194 -6.47 2.30 1.81
N LYS A 195 -6.57 2.48 3.14
CA LYS A 195 -7.50 3.45 3.74
C LYS A 195 -7.23 4.89 3.31
N ARG A 196 -5.96 5.30 3.24
CA ARG A 196 -5.58 6.66 2.80
C ARG A 196 -5.91 6.94 1.34
N LEU A 197 -5.91 5.90 0.51
CA LEU A 197 -6.15 5.99 -0.93
C LEU A 197 -7.62 5.82 -1.32
N LEU A 198 -8.42 5.10 -0.53
CA LEU A 198 -9.82 4.79 -0.89
C LEU A 198 -10.87 5.52 -0.06
N LEU A 199 -10.59 5.90 1.18
CA LEU A 199 -11.63 6.41 2.08
C LEU A 199 -12.05 7.82 1.66
N ARG A 200 -13.33 7.99 1.32
CA ARG A 200 -13.92 9.27 0.91
C ARG A 200 -14.49 10.01 2.11
N VAL A 201 -14.69 11.31 1.94
CA VAL A 201 -15.36 12.16 2.93
C VAL A 201 -16.77 11.65 3.21
N SER A 202 -17.50 11.20 2.17
CA SER A 202 -18.82 10.60 2.29
C SER A 202 -18.89 9.42 3.26
N ASP A 203 -17.78 8.69 3.43
CA ASP A 203 -17.73 7.47 4.23
C ASP A 203 -17.58 7.75 5.73
N ILE A 204 -17.18 8.98 6.09
CA ILE A 204 -16.85 9.38 7.46
C ILE A 204 -17.60 10.63 7.95
N MET A 205 -18.26 11.37 7.06
CA MET A 205 -18.99 12.58 7.42
C MET A 205 -20.28 12.26 8.20
N HIS A 206 -20.66 13.19 9.07
CA HIS A 206 -21.96 13.24 9.70
C HIS A 206 -22.97 13.83 8.71
N SER A 207 -24.15 13.24 8.59
CA SER A 207 -25.18 13.59 7.60
C SER A 207 -26.59 13.37 8.17
N GLY A 208 -27.60 13.93 7.51
CA GLY A 208 -28.99 13.83 7.97
C GLY A 208 -29.18 14.38 9.37
N GLU A 209 -29.75 13.58 10.28
CA GLU A 209 -30.01 14.01 11.66
C GLU A 209 -28.73 14.31 12.47
N SER A 210 -27.57 13.76 12.12
CA SER A 210 -26.31 14.05 12.84
C SER A 210 -25.63 15.34 12.36
N LEU A 211 -26.14 15.98 11.31
CA LEU A 211 -25.60 17.22 10.76
C LEU A 211 -25.81 18.41 11.73
N PRO A 212 -24.75 19.11 12.14
CA PRO A 212 -24.86 20.32 12.94
C PRO A 212 -25.24 21.51 12.05
N ALA A 213 -26.53 21.65 11.75
CA ALA A 213 -27.04 22.76 10.95
C ALA A 213 -28.26 23.45 11.61
N VAL A 214 -28.39 24.74 11.35
CA VAL A 214 -29.56 25.58 11.67
C VAL A 214 -29.85 26.51 10.49
N THR A 215 -31.09 26.98 10.39
CA THR A 215 -31.46 28.00 9.39
C THR A 215 -30.99 29.37 9.82
N ASP A 216 -30.84 30.28 8.88
CA ASP A 216 -30.60 31.69 9.17
C ASP A 216 -31.73 32.29 10.03
N GLY A 217 -31.40 33.33 10.78
CA GLY A 217 -32.29 33.95 11.78
C GLY A 217 -32.46 33.16 13.08
N THR A 218 -31.93 31.93 13.18
CA THR A 218 -31.97 31.14 14.43
C THR A 218 -31.34 31.89 15.60
N LEU A 219 -32.01 31.88 16.75
CA LEU A 219 -31.50 32.51 17.97
C LEU A 219 -30.23 31.81 18.44
N LEU A 220 -29.26 32.60 18.92
CA LEU A 220 -27.96 32.10 19.38
C LEU A 220 -28.09 31.02 20.45
N LYS A 221 -29.06 31.16 21.36
CA LYS A 221 -29.32 30.16 22.41
C LYS A 221 -29.63 28.78 21.83
N ASP A 222 -30.51 28.72 20.84
CA ASP A 222 -30.94 27.47 20.21
C ASP A 222 -29.82 26.88 19.36
N ALA A 223 -29.04 27.74 18.69
CA ALA A 223 -27.84 27.35 17.97
C ALA A 223 -26.79 26.68 18.87
N ILE A 224 -26.52 27.23 20.07
CA ILE A 224 -25.57 26.65 21.03
C ILE A 224 -26.04 25.28 21.53
N VAL A 225 -27.33 25.12 21.82
CA VAL A 225 -27.91 23.83 22.21
C VAL A 225 -27.71 22.81 21.10
N ARG A 226 -28.09 23.17 19.86
CA ARG A 226 -27.94 22.30 18.70
C ARG A 226 -26.47 21.90 18.47
N MET A 227 -25.55 22.85 18.57
CA MET A 227 -24.13 22.61 18.38
C MET A 227 -23.57 21.63 19.43
N SER A 228 -24.02 21.77 20.68
CA SER A 228 -23.62 20.90 21.80
C SER A 228 -24.17 19.47 21.63
N GLU A 229 -25.41 19.33 21.16
CA GLU A 229 -26.02 18.02 20.88
C GLU A 229 -25.31 17.24 19.78
N LYS A 230 -24.80 17.92 18.75
CA LYS A 230 -24.15 17.27 17.61
C LYS A 230 -22.66 17.00 17.82
N GLY A 231 -22.01 17.71 18.75
CA GLY A 231 -20.67 17.34 19.24
C GLY A 231 -19.53 17.48 18.23
N LEU A 232 -19.69 18.25 17.15
CA LEU A 232 -18.65 18.47 16.14
C LEU A 232 -17.80 19.72 16.37
N GLY A 233 -18.16 20.57 17.35
CA GLY A 233 -17.45 21.82 17.65
C GLY A 233 -17.64 22.93 16.61
N MET A 234 -18.59 22.74 15.70
CA MET A 234 -19.02 23.70 14.69
C MET A 234 -20.50 23.49 14.35
N LEU A 235 -21.13 24.54 13.82
CA LEU A 235 -22.51 24.59 13.39
C LEU A 235 -22.58 25.33 12.04
N ALA A 236 -23.17 24.69 11.04
CA ALA A 236 -23.46 25.30 9.76
C ALA A 236 -24.75 26.14 9.84
N VAL A 237 -24.76 27.26 9.12
CA VAL A 237 -25.96 28.08 8.92
C VAL A 237 -26.37 27.94 7.46
N THR A 238 -27.63 27.58 7.22
CA THR A 238 -28.18 27.42 5.86
C THR A 238 -29.34 28.37 5.61
N ASP A 239 -29.69 28.60 4.34
CA ASP A 239 -31.00 29.15 3.97
C ASP A 239 -32.10 28.07 4.07
N GLU A 240 -33.34 28.45 3.72
CA GLU A 240 -34.50 27.56 3.72
C GLU A 240 -34.35 26.43 2.67
N GLU A 241 -33.60 26.66 1.60
CA GLU A 241 -33.28 25.68 0.56
C GLU A 241 -32.10 24.75 0.92
N GLY A 242 -31.47 24.94 2.10
CA GLY A 242 -30.36 24.11 2.59
C GLY A 242 -28.99 24.48 2.00
N ARG A 243 -28.87 25.63 1.34
CA ARG A 243 -27.58 26.14 0.86
C ARG A 243 -26.81 26.79 1.99
N LEU A 244 -25.50 26.58 1.98
CA LEU A 244 -24.62 27.04 3.03
C LEU A 244 -24.45 28.56 3.01
N LYS A 245 -24.76 29.21 4.14
CA LYS A 245 -24.63 30.66 4.36
C LYS A 245 -23.49 31.02 5.28
N GLY A 246 -23.10 30.14 6.19
CA GLY A 246 -22.02 30.41 7.12
C GLY A 246 -21.70 29.28 8.08
N VAL A 247 -20.73 29.53 8.96
CA VAL A 247 -20.34 28.63 10.04
C VAL A 247 -20.13 29.38 11.35
N PHE A 248 -20.46 28.72 12.45
CA PHE A 248 -20.20 29.16 13.81
C PHE A 248 -19.48 28.04 14.59
N THR A 249 -18.41 28.37 15.33
CA THR A 249 -17.56 27.37 16.00
C THR A 249 -17.39 27.61 17.49
N ASP A 250 -16.87 26.63 18.23
CA ASP A 250 -16.56 26.76 19.67
C ASP A 250 -15.56 27.90 19.91
N GLY A 251 -14.64 28.10 18.97
CA GLY A 251 -13.68 29.20 19.00
C GLY A 251 -14.36 30.55 18.87
N ASP A 252 -15.40 30.65 18.05
CA ASP A 252 -16.20 31.87 17.89
C ASP A 252 -17.06 32.13 19.13
N LEU A 253 -17.70 31.09 19.68
CA LEU A 253 -18.45 31.18 20.92
C LEU A 253 -17.57 31.72 22.06
N ARG A 254 -16.38 31.13 22.24
CA ARG A 254 -15.41 31.60 23.25
C ARG A 254 -15.00 33.05 23.03
N ARG A 255 -14.76 33.47 21.78
CA ARG A 255 -14.42 34.87 21.45
C ARG A 255 -15.58 35.81 21.73
N LEU A 256 -16.82 35.41 21.44
CA LEU A 256 -18.02 36.19 21.70
C LEU A 256 -18.20 36.47 23.20
N PHE A 257 -17.99 35.45 24.06
CA PHE A 257 -18.04 35.60 25.52
C PHE A 257 -16.97 36.56 26.10
N GLN A 258 -15.85 36.76 25.40
CA GLN A 258 -14.83 37.72 25.84
C GLN A 258 -15.16 39.16 25.45
N GLN A 259 -16.03 39.36 24.45
CA GLN A 259 -16.30 40.67 23.86
C GLN A 259 -17.60 41.29 24.33
N ARG A 260 -18.54 40.50 24.86
CA ARG A 260 -19.89 40.95 25.21
C ARG A 260 -20.38 40.32 26.51
N ASP A 261 -21.12 41.11 27.28
CA ASP A 261 -21.79 40.65 28.52
C ASP A 261 -23.27 40.31 28.29
N ASN A 262 -23.88 40.78 27.19
CA ASN A 262 -25.28 40.54 26.86
C ASN A 262 -25.42 39.85 25.50
N PHE A 263 -26.15 38.73 25.48
CA PHE A 263 -26.38 37.88 24.31
C PHE A 263 -27.87 37.80 23.92
N ALA A 264 -28.75 38.48 24.65
CA ALA A 264 -30.19 38.42 24.41
C ALA A 264 -30.54 39.00 23.03
N GLY A 265 -31.33 38.25 22.27
CA GLY A 265 -31.81 38.66 20.94
C GLY A 265 -30.81 38.50 19.80
N LEU A 266 -29.58 38.04 20.08
CA LEU A 266 -28.63 37.72 19.01
C LEU A 266 -29.06 36.47 18.24
N THR A 267 -28.85 36.54 16.93
CA THR A 267 -29.05 35.44 15.99
C THR A 267 -27.72 34.90 15.49
N VAL A 268 -27.74 33.74 14.85
CA VAL A 268 -26.56 33.19 14.17
C VAL A 268 -26.03 34.12 13.09
N ASN A 269 -26.89 34.90 12.43
CA ASN A 269 -26.50 35.85 11.37
C ASN A 269 -25.58 36.95 11.89
N ASP A 270 -25.72 37.33 13.16
CA ASP A 270 -24.94 38.41 13.77
C ASP A 270 -23.50 37.99 14.08
N ILE A 271 -23.21 36.70 14.11
CA ILE A 271 -21.94 36.15 14.62
C ILE A 271 -21.27 35.10 13.72
N MET A 272 -21.98 34.57 12.72
CA MET A 272 -21.43 33.56 11.82
C MET A 272 -20.37 34.13 10.87
N HIS A 273 -19.49 33.26 10.40
CA HIS A 273 -18.59 33.57 9.28
C HIS A 273 -19.24 33.18 7.96
N ALA A 274 -19.40 34.15 7.05
CA ALA A 274 -20.11 33.97 5.78
C ALA A 274 -19.36 33.14 4.71
N ASN A 275 -18.06 32.88 4.91
CA ASN A 275 -17.21 32.14 3.96
C ASN A 275 -16.59 30.91 4.63
N PRO A 276 -17.39 29.88 4.96
CA PRO A 276 -16.88 28.66 5.56
C PRO A 276 -15.98 27.91 4.58
N LYS A 277 -15.05 27.14 5.14
CA LYS A 277 -14.24 26.21 4.37
C LYS A 277 -15.03 24.92 4.14
N THR A 278 -15.11 24.51 2.88
CA THR A 278 -15.91 23.36 2.45
C THR A 278 -15.08 22.32 1.70
N ILE A 279 -15.62 21.13 1.57
CA ILE A 279 -15.08 20.05 0.73
C ILE A 279 -16.22 19.27 0.07
N ALA A 280 -15.98 18.69 -1.11
CA ALA A 280 -16.97 17.83 -1.75
C ALA A 280 -16.96 16.41 -1.13
N ALA A 281 -18.13 15.75 -1.13
CA ALA A 281 -18.32 14.45 -0.48
C ALA A 281 -17.51 13.32 -1.13
N ASP A 282 -17.18 13.45 -2.42
CA ASP A 282 -16.44 12.45 -3.19
C ASP A 282 -14.92 12.54 -3.00
N LYS A 283 -14.41 13.61 -2.37
CA LYS A 283 -12.97 13.78 -2.09
C LYS A 283 -12.46 12.77 -1.08
N LEU A 284 -11.16 12.50 -1.12
CA LEU A 284 -10.51 11.62 -0.15
C LEU A 284 -10.44 12.25 1.24
N ALA A 285 -10.54 11.42 2.28
CA ALA A 285 -10.37 11.83 3.67
C ALA A 285 -8.97 12.44 3.92
N THR A 286 -7.96 12.03 3.16
CA THR A 286 -6.60 12.63 3.19
C THR A 286 -6.57 14.04 2.63
N GLU A 287 -7.39 14.35 1.62
CA GLU A 287 -7.57 15.73 1.13
C GLU A 287 -8.26 16.59 2.18
N ALA A 288 -9.28 16.05 2.87
CA ALA A 288 -9.94 16.73 3.99
C ALA A 288 -8.96 17.09 5.11
N LEU A 289 -8.11 16.14 5.52
CA LEU A 289 -7.06 16.36 6.52
C LEU A 289 -6.10 17.48 6.10
N LYS A 290 -5.61 17.43 4.85
CA LYS A 290 -4.71 18.44 4.31
C LYS A 290 -5.39 19.82 4.30
N HIS A 291 -6.65 19.88 3.89
CA HIS A 291 -7.43 21.10 3.86
C HIS A 291 -7.64 21.69 5.27
N MET A 292 -7.90 20.86 6.27
CA MET A 292 -7.99 21.27 7.68
C MET A 292 -6.66 21.85 8.18
N GLN A 293 -5.54 21.16 7.95
CA GLN A 293 -4.20 21.60 8.37
C GLN A 293 -3.78 22.93 7.72
N GLN A 294 -3.97 23.07 6.40
CA GLN A 294 -3.60 24.27 5.67
C GLN A 294 -4.37 25.51 6.13
N ASN A 295 -5.65 25.34 6.45
CA ASN A 295 -6.51 26.43 6.91
C ASN A 295 -6.51 26.59 8.44
N HIS A 296 -5.76 25.77 9.18
CA HIS A 296 -5.71 25.77 10.65
C HIS A 296 -7.09 25.65 11.30
N ILE A 297 -7.94 24.77 10.75
CA ILE A 297 -9.29 24.49 11.22
C ILE A 297 -9.40 23.02 11.65
N ASN A 298 -10.30 22.73 12.59
CA ASN A 298 -10.50 21.37 13.11
C ASN A 298 -11.72 20.66 12.51
N GLY A 299 -12.47 21.33 11.63
CA GLY A 299 -13.69 20.80 11.02
C GLY A 299 -13.94 21.39 9.63
N LEU A 300 -14.68 20.64 8.82
CA LEU A 300 -15.07 20.98 7.46
C LEU A 300 -16.55 20.71 7.24
N LEU A 301 -17.18 21.62 6.50
CA LEU A 301 -18.52 21.41 5.99
C LEU A 301 -18.44 20.74 4.62
N VAL A 302 -19.34 19.80 4.37
CA VAL A 302 -19.38 19.02 3.13
C VAL A 302 -20.54 19.50 2.30
N VAL A 303 -20.27 19.93 1.07
CA VAL A 303 -21.28 20.46 0.16
C VAL A 303 -21.34 19.66 -1.14
N LYS A 304 -22.50 19.68 -1.81
CA LYS A 304 -22.67 19.24 -3.20
C LYS A 304 -22.53 20.45 -4.15
N GLU A 305 -22.83 20.23 -5.42
CA GLU A 305 -23.10 21.31 -6.38
C GLU A 305 -24.13 22.30 -5.81
N ASP A 306 -24.03 23.57 -6.20
CA ASP A 306 -24.87 24.69 -5.72
C ASP A 306 -24.78 25.02 -4.21
N ASP A 307 -23.67 24.70 -3.55
CA ASP A 307 -23.40 24.96 -2.12
C ASP A 307 -24.42 24.32 -1.14
N VAL A 308 -25.12 23.28 -1.58
CA VAL A 308 -26.06 22.53 -0.74
C VAL A 308 -25.28 21.74 0.30
N LEU A 309 -25.56 21.99 1.59
CA LEU A 309 -24.91 21.29 2.70
C LEU A 309 -25.40 19.84 2.78
N VAL A 310 -24.47 18.89 2.75
CA VAL A 310 -24.78 17.45 2.80
C VAL A 310 -24.07 16.71 3.93
N GLY A 311 -23.07 17.33 4.55
CA GLY A 311 -22.34 16.69 5.62
C GLY A 311 -21.45 17.64 6.41
N ALA A 312 -20.85 17.13 7.47
CA ALA A 312 -19.80 17.80 8.21
C ALA A 312 -18.88 16.75 8.85
N LEU A 313 -17.60 17.06 9.01
CA LEU A 313 -16.63 16.20 9.69
C LEU A 313 -15.59 17.01 10.44
N ASN A 314 -14.98 16.41 11.47
CA ASN A 314 -13.88 17.02 12.21
C ASN A 314 -12.65 16.11 12.29
N MET A 315 -11.59 16.62 12.92
CA MET A 315 -10.34 15.89 13.12
C MET A 315 -10.52 14.59 13.92
N HIS A 316 -11.51 14.51 14.82
CA HIS A 316 -11.80 13.28 15.55
C HIS A 316 -12.36 12.18 14.66
N ASP A 317 -13.16 12.52 13.64
CA ASP A 317 -13.66 11.55 12.66
C ASP A 317 -12.51 10.97 11.84
N LEU A 318 -11.57 11.82 11.42
CA LEU A 318 -10.34 11.41 10.70
C LEU A 318 -9.42 10.52 11.56
N LEU A 319 -9.31 10.81 12.86
CA LEU A 319 -8.57 9.99 13.83
C LEU A 319 -9.24 8.62 14.03
N LYS A 320 -10.56 8.57 14.21
CA LYS A 320 -11.32 7.31 14.31
C LYS A 320 -11.17 6.46 13.05
N ALA A 321 -11.12 7.10 11.90
CA ALA A 321 -10.89 6.46 10.60
C ALA A 321 -9.44 5.99 10.37
N ARG A 322 -8.50 6.33 11.28
CA ARG A 322 -7.05 6.02 11.19
C ARG A 322 -6.38 6.60 9.94
N ILE A 323 -6.77 7.81 9.57
CA ILE A 323 -6.13 8.57 8.48
C ILE A 323 -4.88 9.31 8.98
N VAL A 324 -4.84 9.61 10.29
CA VAL A 324 -3.73 10.21 11.03
C VAL A 324 -2.98 9.14 11.80
#